data_AF-A0A0G0WFU2-F1
#
_entry.id   AF-A0A0G0WFU2-F1
#
_cell.length_a   1.000
_cell.length_b   1.000
_cell.length_c   1.000
_cell.angle_alpha   90.00
_cell.angle_beta   90.00
_cell.angle_gamma   90.00
#
_symmetry.space_group_name_H-M   'P 1'
#
loop_
_entity.id
_entity.type
_entity.pdbx_description
1 polymer ?
#
loop_
_entity_poly.entity_id
_entity_poly.type
_entity_poly.pdbx_seq_one_letter_code
_entity_poly.pdbx_strand_id
1 'polypeptide(L)'
;MKINIIHDIKSPADSDFEIVERKGRGHPDTLSDRLAELLSRTYSKFTRDKYGAILRHQFDKLSIMGGKCDVRFGGGSFKSPIRLLINGRATPRIGDEIINFQDL
;
A
#
# COMPACT_ATOMS: atom_id res chain seq x y z
N MET A 1 -28.50 -11.74 8.65
CA MET A 1 -27.64 -10.56 8.91
C MET A 1 -28.12 -9.93 10.21
N LYS A 2 -27.26 -9.79 11.22
CA LYS A 2 -27.59 -9.14 12.49
C LYS A 2 -26.98 -7.73 12.46
N ILE A 3 -27.79 -6.70 12.61
CA ILE A 3 -27.35 -5.31 12.68
C ILE A 3 -27.63 -4.82 14.09
N ASN A 4 -26.60 -4.32 14.77
CA ASN A 4 -26.73 -3.67 16.07
C ASN A 4 -26.52 -2.17 15.87
N ILE A 5 -27.41 -1.35 16.39
CA ILE A 5 -27.26 0.10 16.42
C ILE A 5 -26.92 0.48 17.86
N ILE A 6 -25.78 1.15 18.04
CA ILE A 6 -25.28 1.60 19.34
C ILE A 6 -25.31 3.13 19.31
N HIS A 7 -26.07 3.73 20.22
CA HIS A 7 -26.25 5.20 20.28
C HIS A 7 -25.35 5.88 21.32
N ASP A 8 -24.80 5.13 22.26
CA ASP A 8 -24.08 5.67 23.42
C ASP A 8 -22.56 5.54 23.26
N ILE A 9 -22.03 6.13 22.18
CA ILE A 9 -20.59 6.22 21.94
C ILE A 9 -20.17 7.67 22.22
N LYS A 10 -19.26 7.85 23.18
CA LYS A 10 -18.72 9.17 23.52
C LYS A 10 -17.98 9.77 22.31
N SER A 11 -18.29 11.01 21.96
CA SER A 11 -17.58 11.70 20.89
C SER A 11 -16.17 12.08 21.35
N PRO A 12 -15.13 11.97 20.49
CA PRO A 12 -13.83 12.57 20.79
C PRO A 12 -13.93 14.07 21.12
N ALA A 13 -14.90 14.77 20.52
CA ALA A 13 -15.18 16.19 20.78
C ALA A 13 -15.66 16.49 22.22
N ASP A 14 -16.11 15.47 22.96
CA ASP A 14 -16.51 15.60 24.36
C ASP A 14 -15.34 15.38 25.34
N SER A 15 -14.10 15.30 24.83
CA SER A 15 -12.89 15.10 25.64
C SER A 15 -12.21 16.43 25.90
N ASP A 16 -11.66 16.61 27.11
CA ASP A 16 -10.92 17.83 27.49
C ASP A 16 -9.62 18.04 26.69
N PHE A 17 -9.16 17.00 25.98
CA PHE A 17 -7.92 16.99 25.22
C PHE A 17 -7.98 16.00 24.04
N GLU A 18 -7.48 16.43 22.87
CA GLU A 18 -7.43 15.63 21.65
C GLU A 18 -6.14 15.92 20.85
N ILE A 19 -5.53 14.87 20.29
CA ILE A 19 -4.43 14.99 19.32
C ILE A 19 -4.81 14.20 18.07
N VAL A 20 -4.59 14.81 16.90
CA VAL A 20 -4.78 14.19 15.59
C VAL A 20 -3.50 14.31 14.78
N GLU A 21 -3.06 13.20 14.17
CA GLU A 21 -1.95 13.17 13.23
C GLU A 21 -2.45 12.81 11.82
N ARG A 22 -1.91 13.47 10.79
CA ARG A 22 -2.08 13.07 9.40
C ARG A 22 -0.75 13.01 8.67
N LYS A 23 -0.43 11.85 8.10
CA LYS A 23 0.73 11.67 7.23
C LYS A 23 0.44 12.15 5.81
N GLY A 24 1.23 13.12 5.35
CA GLY A 24 1.07 13.73 4.03
C GLY A 24 1.36 12.78 2.86
N ARG A 25 1.06 13.20 1.64
CA ARG A 25 1.22 12.36 0.43
C ARG A 25 2.66 11.90 0.16
N GLY A 26 3.66 12.67 0.61
CA GLY A 26 5.08 12.34 0.45
C GLY A 26 5.68 11.59 1.64
N HIS A 27 4.89 11.33 2.69
CA HIS A 27 5.37 10.57 3.84
C HIS A 27 5.65 9.12 3.41
N PRO A 28 6.80 8.51 3.79
CA PRO A 28 7.15 7.13 3.40
C PRO A 28 6.07 6.09 3.71
N ASP A 29 5.40 6.20 4.86
CA ASP A 29 4.30 5.30 5.21
C ASP A 29 3.09 5.46 4.27
N THR A 30 2.64 6.69 4.02
CA THR A 30 1.55 6.96 3.06
C THR A 30 1.90 6.47 1.65
N LEU A 31 3.17 6.59 1.24
CA LEU A 31 3.64 6.05 -0.03
C LEU A 31 3.59 4.51 -0.04
N SER A 32 3.96 3.87 1.07
CA SER A 32 3.92 2.41 1.23
C SER A 32 2.49 1.88 1.15
N ASP A 33 1.56 2.50 1.90
CA ASP A 33 0.14 2.15 1.89
C ASP A 33 -0.46 2.29 0.48
N ARG A 34 -0.17 3.41 -0.18
CA ARG A 34 -0.70 3.68 -1.51
C ARG A 34 -0.15 2.71 -2.55
N LEU A 35 1.12 2.30 -2.42
CA LEU A 35 1.73 1.35 -3.33
C LEU A 35 1.19 -0.07 -3.11
N ALA A 36 0.99 -0.50 -1.86
CA ALA A 36 0.36 -1.77 -1.54
C ALA A 36 -1.05 -1.87 -2.17
N GLU A 37 -1.86 -0.82 -2.04
CA GLU A 37 -3.19 -0.74 -2.64
C GLU A 37 -3.13 -0.73 -4.19
N LEU A 38 -2.17 0.00 -4.77
CA LEU A 38 -1.99 0.03 -6.21
C LEU A 38 -1.65 -1.35 -6.76
N LEU A 39 -0.72 -2.09 -6.13
CA LEU A 39 -0.37 -3.45 -6.51
C LEU A 39 -1.58 -4.40 -6.42
N SER A 40 -2.35 -4.30 -5.33
CA SER A 40 -3.59 -5.07 -5.13
C SER A 40 -4.60 -4.84 -6.25
N ARG A 41 -4.86 -3.57 -6.60
CA ARG A 41 -5.77 -3.19 -7.68
C ARG A 41 -5.28 -3.64 -9.05
N THR A 42 -3.99 -3.48 -9.33
CA THR A 42 -3.38 -3.89 -10.60
C THR A 42 -3.48 -5.41 -10.79
N TYR A 43 -3.10 -6.18 -9.78
CA TYR A 43 -3.19 -7.65 -9.83
C TYR A 43 -4.64 -8.14 -9.90
N SER A 44 -5.55 -7.52 -9.14
CA SER A 44 -6.98 -7.82 -9.19
C SER A 44 -7.56 -7.61 -10.57
N LYS A 45 -7.25 -6.46 -11.20
CA LYS A 45 -7.73 -6.15 -12.54
C LYS A 45 -7.16 -7.13 -13.56
N PHE A 46 -5.85 -7.34 -13.55
CA PHE A 46 -5.19 -8.28 -14.46
C PHE A 46 -5.77 -9.69 -14.37
N THR A 47 -5.90 -10.23 -13.16
CA THR A 47 -6.39 -11.60 -12.98
C THR A 47 -7.85 -11.73 -13.34
N ARG A 48 -8.68 -10.73 -13.03
CA ARG A 48 -10.07 -10.71 -13.46
C ARG A 48 -10.20 -10.63 -14.97
N ASP A 49 -9.45 -9.75 -15.61
CA ASP A 49 -9.54 -9.51 -17.06
C ASP A 49 -9.00 -10.72 -17.85
N LYS A 50 -8.00 -11.45 -17.32
CA LYS A 50 -7.40 -12.62 -17.97
C LYS A 50 -8.06 -13.97 -17.62
N TYR A 51 -8.45 -14.17 -16.35
CA TYR A 51 -8.92 -15.46 -15.84
C TYR A 51 -10.39 -15.43 -15.37
N GLY A 52 -11.08 -14.30 -15.50
CA GLY A 52 -12.48 -14.16 -15.09
C GLY A 52 -12.71 -14.05 -13.58
N ALA A 53 -11.65 -14.06 -12.77
CA ALA A 53 -11.74 -13.97 -11.31
C ALA A 53 -10.55 -13.22 -10.71
N ILE A 54 -10.78 -12.55 -9.58
CA ILE A 54 -9.70 -11.99 -8.77
C ILE A 54 -9.02 -13.15 -8.03
N LEU A 55 -7.78 -13.47 -8.40
CA LEU A 55 -7.03 -14.54 -7.74
C LEU A 55 -6.52 -14.07 -6.37
N ARG A 56 -6.29 -15.03 -5.47
CA ARG A 56 -5.82 -14.75 -4.10
C ARG A 56 -4.48 -14.01 -4.14
N HIS A 57 -4.43 -12.87 -3.46
CA HIS A 57 -3.21 -12.10 -3.25
C HIS A 57 -3.30 -11.23 -2.00
N GLN A 58 -2.16 -10.71 -1.55
CA GLN A 58 -2.02 -9.79 -0.44
C GLN A 58 -0.65 -9.09 -0.52
N PHE A 59 -0.65 -7.76 -0.69
CA PHE A 59 0.56 -6.91 -0.88
C PHE A 59 0.79 -5.90 0.27
N ASP A 60 0.19 -6.13 1.42
CA ASP A 60 0.23 -5.27 2.63
C ASP A 60 1.54 -5.36 3.44
N LYS A 61 2.60 -6.00 2.94
CA LYS A 61 3.93 -6.04 3.60
C LYS A 61 4.98 -5.37 2.73
N LEU A 62 4.79 -4.10 2.46
CA LEU A 62 5.71 -3.31 1.64
C LEU A 62 6.65 -2.49 2.51
N SER A 63 7.91 -2.36 2.10
CA SER A 63 8.89 -1.54 2.80
C SER A 63 9.62 -0.58 1.85
N ILE A 64 9.47 0.71 2.11
CA ILE A 64 10.27 1.76 1.48
C ILE A 64 11.51 2.00 2.35
N MET A 65 12.67 1.59 1.85
CA MET A 65 13.96 1.81 2.51
C MET A 65 14.58 3.10 1.99
N GLY A 66 14.87 4.01 2.92
CA GLY A 66 15.46 5.31 2.61
C GLY A 66 16.76 5.21 1.84
N GLY A 67 16.91 6.09 0.85
CA GLY A 67 18.17 6.33 0.15
C GLY A 67 19.01 7.38 0.88
N LYS A 68 19.95 8.00 0.15
CA LYS A 68 20.74 9.13 0.64
C LYS A 68 20.79 10.21 -0.43
N CYS A 69 20.65 11.46 -0.02
CA CYS A 69 20.77 12.61 -0.90
C CYS A 69 21.66 13.68 -0.26
N ASP A 70 22.34 14.43 -1.12
CA ASP A 70 23.07 15.65 -0.78
C ASP A 70 22.28 16.81 -1.38
N VAL A 71 21.74 17.67 -0.51
CA VAL A 71 20.77 18.71 -0.87
C VAL A 71 21.36 20.07 -0.53
N ARG A 72 21.31 21.00 -1.50
CA ARG A 72 21.77 22.38 -1.39
C ARG A 72 20.74 23.33 -2.01
N PHE A 73 20.87 24.62 -1.76
CA PHE A 73 20.06 25.59 -2.51
C PHE A 73 20.35 25.46 -4.02
N GLY A 74 19.28 25.48 -4.82
CA GLY A 74 19.38 25.31 -6.28
C GLY A 74 19.52 23.87 -6.77
N GLY A 75 19.54 22.85 -5.90
CA GLY A 75 19.46 21.45 -6.33
C GLY A 75 20.10 20.43 -5.39
N GLY A 76 20.38 19.24 -5.90
CA GLY A 76 20.97 18.17 -5.11
C GLY A 76 21.34 16.97 -5.96
N SER A 77 21.93 15.96 -5.32
CA SER A 77 22.26 14.68 -5.96
C SER A 77 21.88 13.51 -5.06
N PHE A 78 21.30 12.47 -5.64
CA PHE A 78 21.15 11.19 -4.96
C PHE A 78 22.52 10.53 -4.83
N LYS A 79 22.89 10.12 -3.62
CA LYS A 79 24.10 9.33 -3.34
C LYS A 79 23.79 7.83 -3.26
N SER A 80 22.53 7.49 -2.96
CA SER A 80 22.02 6.12 -3.08
C SER A 80 20.51 6.15 -3.31
N PRO A 81 19.97 5.20 -4.09
CA PRO A 81 18.56 5.18 -4.43
C PRO A 81 17.70 4.82 -3.23
N ILE A 82 16.44 5.25 -3.26
CA ILE A 82 15.39 4.65 -2.44
C ILE A 82 15.19 3.22 -2.94
N ARG A 83 15.05 2.27 -2.03
CA ARG A 83 14.80 0.86 -2.38
C ARG A 83 13.43 0.44 -1.92
N LEU A 84 12.80 -0.40 -2.72
CA LEU A 84 11.50 -0.97 -2.43
C LEU A 84 11.64 -2.46 -2.21
N LEU A 85 11.08 -2.96 -1.11
CA LEU A 85 10.87 -4.38 -0.89
C LEU A 85 9.37 -4.66 -0.90
N ILE A 86 8.91 -5.42 -1.89
CA ILE A 86 7.53 -5.88 -2.00
C ILE A 86 7.47 -7.25 -1.36
N ASN A 87 7.02 -7.35 -0.11
CA ASN A 87 6.67 -8.63 0.50
C ASN A 87 5.16 -8.84 0.45
N GLY A 88 4.77 -10.08 0.22
CA GLY A 88 3.36 -10.42 0.08
C GLY A 88 3.18 -11.84 -0.42
N ARG A 89 1.95 -12.16 -0.79
CA ARG A 89 1.60 -13.40 -1.47
C ARG A 89 0.76 -13.03 -2.67
N ALA A 90 1.02 -13.65 -3.81
CA ALA A 90 0.14 -13.60 -4.97
C ALA A 90 0.07 -15.01 -5.54
N THR A 91 -1.07 -15.36 -6.15
CA THR A 91 -1.20 -16.67 -6.80
C THR A 91 -0.17 -16.73 -7.92
N PRO A 92 0.81 -17.66 -7.87
CA PRO A 92 1.94 -17.65 -8.80
C PRO A 92 1.64 -18.42 -10.10
N ARG A 93 0.60 -19.24 -10.10
CA ARG A 93 0.20 -20.05 -11.25
C ARG A 93 -1.27 -20.44 -11.20
N ILE A 94 -1.85 -20.74 -12.36
CA ILE A 94 -3.17 -21.34 -12.51
C ILE A 94 -3.04 -22.57 -13.42
N GLY A 95 -3.32 -23.76 -12.87
CA GLY A 95 -2.94 -25.01 -13.53
C GLY A 95 -1.45 -25.02 -13.88
N ASP A 96 -1.14 -25.23 -15.16
CA ASP A 96 0.23 -25.25 -15.67
C ASP A 96 0.78 -23.85 -15.98
N GLU A 97 -0.07 -22.84 -16.15
CA GLU A 97 0.34 -21.48 -16.53
C GLU A 97 0.94 -20.71 -15.35
N ILE A 98 2.18 -20.25 -15.49
CA ILE A 98 2.86 -19.37 -14.53
C ILE A 98 2.41 -17.93 -14.78
N ILE A 99 2.04 -17.24 -13.71
CA ILE A 99 1.69 -15.81 -13.76
C ILE A 99 2.98 -15.01 -13.66
N ASN A 100 3.40 -14.39 -14.76
CA ASN A 100 4.55 -13.50 -14.75
C ASN A 100 4.17 -12.15 -14.13
N PHE A 101 4.85 -11.79 -13.05
CA PHE A 101 4.64 -10.54 -12.33
C PHE A 101 5.39 -9.35 -12.94
N GLN A 102 6.35 -9.59 -13.85
CA GLN A 102 7.20 -8.52 -14.41
C GLN A 102 6.46 -7.65 -15.44
N ASP A 103 5.36 -8.15 -15.99
CA ASP A 103 4.55 -7.47 -17.02
C ASP A 103 3.35 -6.71 -16.44
N LEU A 104 3.23 -6.67 -15.10
CA LEU A 104 2.15 -6.05 -14.32
C LEU A 104 2.51 -4.64 -13.84
#